data_AF-A0A7R9GJL3-F1
#
_entry.id   AF-A0A7R9GJL3-F1
#
_cell.length_a   1.000
_cell.length_b   1.000
_cell.length_c   1.000
_cell.angle_alpha   90.00
_cell.angle_beta   90.00
_cell.angle_gamma   90.00
#
_symmetry.space_group_name_H-M   'P 1'
#
loop_
_entity.id
_entity.type
_entity.pdbx_description
1 polymer ?
#
loop_
_entity_poly.entity_id
_entity_poly.type
_entity_poly.pdbx_seq_one_letter_code
_entity_poly.pdbx_strand_id
1 'polypeptide(L)' 'MMVKIGLQIKARLEYVSKLNIQDEAYLWVFKKGWRVEVENSHQKFNDVDLTEREWMDYNDCAKVSVGVYELEHRFVKIP' A
#
# COMPACT_ATOMS: atom_id res chain seq x y z
N MET A 1 -14.92 -6.42 6.93
CA MET A 1 -14.06 -7.59 6.59
C MET A 1 -12.64 -7.07 6.43
N MET A 2 -11.59 -7.83 6.76
CA MET A 2 -10.20 -7.37 6.57
C MET A 2 -9.75 -7.72 5.14
N VAL A 3 -9.47 -6.72 4.31
CA VAL A 3 -8.96 -6.89 2.94
C VAL A 3 -7.44 -6.78 2.96
N LYS A 4 -6.74 -7.72 2.33
CA LYS A 4 -5.28 -7.66 2.14
C LYS A 4 -4.97 -7.27 0.70
N ILE A 5 -4.09 -6.29 0.52
CA ILE A 5 -3.56 -5.90 -0.79
C ILE A 5 -2.07 -6.24 -0.86
N GLY A 6 -1.60 -6.68 -2.02
CA GLY A 6 -0.19 -6.98 -2.28
C GLY A 6 0.29 -6.24 -3.52
N LEU A 7 1.49 -5.66 -3.45
CA LEU A 7 2.12 -5.01 -4.59
C LEU A 7 2.90 -6.03 -5.43
N GLN A 8 2.62 -6.10 -6.74
CA GLN A 8 3.33 -6.99 -7.67
C GLN A 8 4.12 -6.18 -8.70
N ILE A 9 5.39 -6.53 -8.87
CA ILE A 9 6.29 -5.94 -9.86
C ILE A 9 6.81 -7.06 -10.76
N LYS A 10 6.87 -6.82 -12.07
CA LYS A 10 7.35 -7.76 -13.08
C LYS A 10 8.56 -7.19 -13.81
N ALA A 11 9.65 -7.95 -13.86
CA ALA A 11 10.85 -7.63 -14.62
C ALA A 11 11.42 -8.88 -15.29
N ARG A 12 12.17 -8.72 -16.38
CA ARG A 12 13.04 -9.76 -16.95
C ARG A 12 14.42 -9.62 -16.31
N LEU A 13 14.97 -10.72 -15.82
CA LEU A 13 16.28 -10.78 -15.18
C LEU A 13 17.17 -11.74 -15.98
N GLU A 14 18.34 -11.27 -16.39
CA GLU A 14 19.34 -12.09 -17.09
C GLU A 14 20.56 -12.23 -16.19
N TYR A 15 20.95 -13.48 -15.89
CA TYR A 15 22.08 -13.80 -15.01
C TYR A 15 22.00 -13.19 -13.59
N VAL A 16 20.80 -12.89 -13.09
CA VAL A 16 20.57 -12.36 -11.73
C VAL A 16 19.69 -13.33 -10.94
N SER A 17 20.18 -13.76 -9.77
CA SER A 17 19.49 -14.71 -8.89
C SER A 17 18.72 -14.06 -7.74
N LYS A 18 19.08 -12.84 -7.35
CA LYS A 18 18.47 -12.12 -6.22
C LYS A 18 18.57 -10.60 -6.40
N LEU A 19 17.56 -9.88 -5.94
CA LEU A 19 17.56 -8.42 -5.79
C LEU A 19 17.41 -8.09 -4.31
N ASN A 20 18.33 -7.27 -3.77
CA ASN A 20 18.23 -6.74 -2.42
C ASN A 20 18.48 -5.23 -2.46
N ILE A 21 17.77 -4.49 -1.61
CA ILE A 21 18.04 -3.08 -1.38
C ILE A 21 19.20 -3.01 -0.38
N GLN A 22 20.28 -2.30 -0.74
CA GLN A 22 21.48 -2.18 0.10
C GLN A 22 21.53 -0.88 0.90
N ASP A 23 20.81 0.14 0.44
CA ASP A 23 20.80 1.46 1.05
C ASP A 23 19.34 1.88 1.27
N GLU A 24 19.04 2.32 2.49
CA GLU A 24 17.71 2.72 2.95
C GLU A 24 17.15 3.89 2.13
N ALA A 25 18.01 4.70 1.50
CA ALA A 25 17.59 5.75 0.56
C ALA A 25 16.85 5.18 -0.67
N TYR A 26 17.08 3.91 -1.00
CA TYR A 26 16.38 3.19 -2.08
C TYR A 26 15.32 2.23 -1.55
N LEU A 27 14.98 2.31 -0.27
CA LEU A 27 13.83 1.59 0.26
C LEU A 27 12.57 2.06 -0.46
N TRP A 28 11.72 1.11 -0.84
CA TRP A 28 10.41 1.45 -1.38
C TRP A 28 9.58 2.07 -0.26
N VAL A 29 9.28 3.35 -0.43
CA VAL A 29 8.44 4.13 0.50
C VAL A 29 7.11 4.43 -0.16
N PHE A 30 6.04 4.32 0.62
CA PHE A 30 4.76 4.87 0.23
C PHE A 30 4.81 6.39 0.37
N LYS A 31 4.19 7.11 -0.56
CA LYS A 31 4.12 8.57 -0.56
C LYS A 31 2.68 9.01 -0.38
N LYS A 32 2.44 10.31 -0.25
CA LYS A 32 1.11 10.91 -0.38
C LYS A 32 0.53 10.78 -1.79
N GLY A 33 -0.79 10.96 -1.89
CA GLY A 33 -1.52 10.97 -3.16
C GLY A 33 -2.36 9.72 -3.42
N TRP A 34 -2.55 8.87 -2.41
CA TRP A 34 -3.39 7.68 -2.56
C TRP A 34 -4.87 8.05 -2.57
N ARG A 35 -5.65 7.20 -3.22
CA ARG A 35 -7.11 7.26 -3.19
C ARG A 35 -7.64 6.02 -2.51
N VAL A 36 -8.40 6.23 -1.43
CA VAL A 36 -9.05 5.16 -0.67
C VAL A 36 -10.55 5.20 -0.93
N GLU A 37 -11.11 4.06 -1.32
CA GLU A 37 -12.54 3.86 -1.47
C GLU A 37 -13.03 2.96 -0.34
N VAL A 38 -14.05 3.40 0.40
CA VAL A 38 -14.57 2.61 1.52
C VAL A 38 -15.56 1.58 1.00
N GLU A 39 -15.37 0.33 1.42
CA GLU A 39 -16.28 -0.77 1.10
C GLU A 39 -17.73 -0.42 1.48
N ASN A 40 -18.68 -0.71 0.59
CA ASN A 40 -20.11 -0.48 0.81
C ASN A 40 -20.48 0.99 1.11
N SER A 41 -19.65 1.96 0.70
CA SER A 41 -19.89 3.38 0.85
C SER A 41 -19.49 4.15 -0.40
N HIS A 42 -20.16 5.27 -0.66
CA HIS A 42 -19.78 6.19 -1.74
C HIS A 42 -18.67 7.16 -1.33
N GLN A 43 -18.29 7.18 -0.04
CA GLN A 43 -17.24 8.05 0.47
C GLN A 43 -15.86 7.61 -0.04
N LYS A 44 -15.10 8.62 -0.47
CA LYS A 44 -13.78 8.48 -1.08
C LYS A 44 -12.84 9.49 -0.41
N PHE A 45 -11.64 9.04 -0.10
CA PHE A 45 -10.58 9.90 0.43
C PHE A 45 -9.52 10.05 -0.66
N ASN A 46 -9.21 11.29 -1.01
CA ASN A 46 -8.15 11.63 -1.94
C ASN A 46 -6.94 12.16 -1.16
N ASP A 47 -5.78 12.16 -1.81
CA ASP A 47 -4.54 12.68 -1.24
C ASP A 47 -4.13 12.01 0.08
N VAL A 48 -4.53 10.75 0.28
CA VAL A 48 -4.18 9.95 1.45
C VAL A 48 -2.66 9.80 1.53
N ASP A 49 -2.13 10.04 2.72
CA ASP A 49 -0.70 9.90 3.03
C ASP A 49 -0.43 8.57 3.73
N LEU A 50 0.53 7.82 3.20
CA LEU A 50 0.96 6.51 3.72
C LEU A 50 2.46 6.50 3.99
N THR A 51 3.14 7.65 4.08
CA THR A 51 4.57 7.71 4.41
C THR A 51 4.91 6.99 5.72
N GLU A 52 4.02 7.10 6.72
CA GLU A 52 4.15 6.45 8.02
C GLU A 52 3.58 5.01 8.04
N ARG A 53 3.19 4.47 6.87
CA ARG A 53 2.61 3.12 6.71
C ARG A 53 1.28 2.90 7.45
N GLU A 54 0.70 3.97 7.97
CA GLU A 54 -0.57 3.99 8.67
C GLU A 54 -1.38 5.19 8.24
N TRP A 55 -2.70 5.03 8.22
CA TRP A 55 -3.63 6.11 7.97
C TRP A 55 -4.98 5.79 8.61
N MET A 56 -5.65 6.80 9.16
CA MET A 56 -6.98 6.66 9.76
C MET A 56 -7.84 7.86 9.43
N ASP A 57 -9.12 7.62 9.22
CA ASP A 57 -10.13 8.65 9.01
C ASP A 57 -11.53 8.12 9.41
N TYR A 58 -12.55 8.96 9.29
CA TYR A 58 -13.92 8.65 9.65
C TYR A 58 -14.83 8.63 8.42
N ASN A 59 -15.52 7.52 8.21
CA ASN A 59 -16.56 7.44 7.18
C ASN A 59 -17.87 8.00 7.73
N ASP A 60 -18.25 9.19 7.27
CA ASP A 60 -19.47 9.88 7.66
C ASP A 60 -20.74 9.24 7.13
N CYS A 61 -20.69 8.54 5.99
CA CYS A 61 -21.85 7.84 5.44
C CYS A 61 -22.20 6.58 6.24
N ALA A 62 -21.18 5.82 6.65
CA ALA A 62 -21.33 4.55 7.37
C ALA A 62 -21.18 4.69 8.89
N LYS A 63 -20.79 5.88 9.38
CA LYS A 63 -20.56 6.19 10.81
C LYS A 63 -19.56 5.25 11.48
N VAL A 64 -18.49 4.91 10.76
CA VAL A 64 -17.41 4.02 11.24
C VAL A 64 -16.04 4.61 10.96
N SER A 65 -15.07 4.30 11.82
CA SER A 65 -13.66 4.56 11.54
C SER A 65 -13.16 3.65 10.43
N VAL A 66 -12.32 4.19 9.56
CA VAL A 66 -11.64 3.47 8.49
C VAL A 66 -10.14 3.73 8.59
N GLY A 67 -9.34 2.79 8.12
CA GLY A 67 -7.90 2.96 8.18
C GLY A 67 -7.12 1.92 7.39
N VAL A 68 -5.87 2.26 7.15
CA VAL A 68 -4.82 1.38 6.67
C VAL A 68 -3.84 1.20 7.83
N TYR A 69 -3.56 -0.04 8.16
CA TYR A 69 -2.70 -0.43 9.28
C TYR A 69 -1.68 -1.45 8.80
N GLU A 70 -0.53 -1.50 9.46
CA GLU A 70 0.50 -2.54 9.26
C GLU A 70 0.86 -2.72 7.76
N LEU A 71 1.02 -1.62 7.04
CA LEU A 71 1.28 -1.67 5.60
C LEU A 71 2.67 -2.25 5.29
N GLU A 72 2.68 -3.45 4.70
CA GLU A 72 3.88 -4.19 4.29
C GLU A 72 3.99 -4.35 2.77
N HIS A 73 5.21 -4.54 2.27
CA HIS A 73 5.46 -4.87 0.86
C HIS A 73 6.61 -5.86 0.71
N ARG A 74 6.57 -6.69 -0.34
CA ARG A 74 7.62 -7.68 -0.66
C ARG A 74 7.64 -7.99 -2.14
N PHE A 75 8.84 -8.15 -2.70
CA PHE A 75 9.02 -8.68 -4.04
C PHE A 75 8.78 -10.20 -4.07
N VAL A 76 7.94 -10.66 -4.98
CA VAL A 76 7.67 -12.09 -5.20
C VAL A 76 8.13 -12.51 -6.59
N LYS A 77 8.70 -13.71 -6.70
CA LYS A 77 8.99 -14.31 -8.00
C LYS A 77 7.66 -14.67 -8.66
N ILE A 78 7.47 -14.26 -9.91
CA ILE A 78 6.33 -14.67 -10.71
C ILE A 78 6.68 -16.02 -11.34
N PRO A 79 5.88 -17.09 -11.13
CA PRO A 79 6.11 -18.40 -11.73
C PRO A 79 5.94 -18.39 -13.24
#